data_AF-A0A0G2AC06-F1
#
_entry.id   AF-A0A0G2AC06-F1
#
_cell.length_a   1.000
_cell.length_b   1.000
_cell.length_c   1.000
_cell.angle_alpha   90.00
_cell.angle_beta   90.00
_cell.angle_gamma   90.00
#
_symmetry.space_group_name_H-M   'P 1'
#
loop_
_entity.id
_entity.type
_entity.pdbx_description
1 polymer ?
#
loop_
_entity_poly.entity_id
_entity_poly.type
_entity_poly.pdbx_seq_one_letter_code
_entity_poly.pdbx_strand_id
1 'polypeptide(L)'
;MGIFWVTTIIAVMDWETKLVSEAMVVVWGLLILIFNFQFSIFNQLLINNFQNNVLGLLTGLFLIGGLWAVSRGKAMGFGDVEIAAVAGWWLGWPAIGVAIWIAFVSGAAAGLVKIVLGKAKMKSEIPFGPFLVFGTWAAFFWGERLLKIFNF
;
A
#
# COMPACT_ATOMS: atom_id res chain seq x y z
N MET A 1 -0.09 -3.78 17.63
CA MET A 1 0.21 -2.36 17.89
C MET A 1 1.33 -1.78 17.02
N GLY A 2 2.51 -2.41 16.89
CA GLY A 2 3.67 -1.80 16.20
C GLY A 2 3.43 -1.41 14.73
N ILE A 3 2.75 -2.27 13.96
CA ILE A 3 2.49 -2.05 12.53
C ILE A 3 1.72 -0.74 12.28
N PHE A 4 0.70 -0.46 13.10
CA PHE A 4 -0.12 0.75 13.00
C PHE A 4 0.67 2.04 13.18
N TRP A 5 1.59 2.07 14.15
CA TRP A 5 2.44 3.24 14.38
C TRP A 5 3.40 3.47 13.22
N VAL A 6 4.06 2.42 12.72
CA VAL A 6 4.99 2.54 11.60
C VAL A 6 4.28 3.02 10.33
N THR A 7 3.11 2.48 10.00
CA THR A 7 2.36 2.93 8.82
C THR A 7 1.86 4.37 8.96
N THR A 8 1.48 4.79 10.17
CA THR A 8 1.05 6.18 10.42
C THR A 8 2.23 7.14 10.27
N ILE A 9 3.40 6.77 10.77
CA ILE A 9 4.63 7.55 10.60
C ILE A 9 4.98 7.66 9.12
N ILE A 10 4.92 6.57 8.34
CA ILE A 10 5.16 6.60 6.89
C ILE A 10 4.17 7.55 6.19
N ALA A 11 2.88 7.49 6.54
CA ALA A 11 1.87 8.37 5.96
C ALA A 11 2.09 9.85 6.32
N VAL A 12 2.49 10.16 7.55
CA VAL A 12 2.81 11.53 7.97
C VAL A 12 4.09 12.03 7.29
N MET A 13 5.12 11.19 7.22
CA MET A 13 6.38 11.52 6.55
C MET A 13 6.16 11.83 5.07
N ASP A 14 5.43 10.98 4.33
CA ASP A 14 5.19 11.23 2.91
C ASP A 14 4.34 12.50 2.68
N TRP A 15 3.42 12.81 3.60
CA TRP A 15 2.64 14.05 3.56
C TRP A 15 3.49 15.31 3.78
N GLU A 16 4.47 15.25 4.68
CA GLU A 16 5.29 16.42 5.07
C GLU A 16 6.53 16.62 4.18
N THR A 17 7.24 15.55 3.83
CA THR A 17 8.55 15.65 3.17
C THR A 17 8.57 15.12 1.74
N LYS A 18 7.49 14.45 1.28
CA LYS A 18 7.45 13.72 0.00
C LYS A 18 8.56 12.67 -0.17
N LEU A 19 9.21 12.30 0.94
CA LEU A 19 10.30 11.33 0.98
C LEU A 19 9.89 10.20 1.91
N VAL A 20 9.74 9.02 1.34
CA VAL A 20 9.56 7.79 2.10
C VAL A 20 10.94 7.34 2.58
N SER A 21 11.10 7.18 3.90
CA SER A 21 12.33 6.61 4.45
C SER A 21 12.33 5.10 4.23
N GLU A 22 13.27 4.64 3.39
CA GLU A 22 13.50 3.21 3.11
C GLU A 22 13.58 2.38 4.41
N ALA A 23 14.19 2.93 5.46
CA ALA A 23 14.30 2.29 6.76
C ALA A 23 12.94 1.95 7.39
N MET A 24 11.96 2.85 7.28
CA MET A 24 10.62 2.63 7.85
C MET A 24 9.85 1.55 7.09
N VAL A 25 10.03 1.49 5.77
CA VAL A 25 9.41 0.46 4.92
C VAL A 25 10.00 -0.91 5.23
N VAL A 26 11.32 -1.01 5.43
CA VAL A 26 11.98 -2.23 5.87
C VAL A 26 11.49 -2.66 7.26
N VAL A 27 11.39 -1.72 8.21
CA VAL A 27 10.87 -2.00 9.56
C VAL A 27 9.44 -2.54 9.48
N TRP A 28 8.60 -1.96 8.62
CA TRP A 28 7.24 -2.45 8.39
C TRP A 28 7.24 -3.88 7.86
N GLY A 29 8.05 -4.18 6.83
CA GLY A 29 8.20 -5.53 6.28
C GLY A 29 8.67 -6.56 7.32
N LEU A 30 9.64 -6.20 8.16
CA LEU A 30 10.12 -7.06 9.25
C LEU A 30 9.03 -7.33 10.29
N LEU A 31 8.24 -6.32 10.66
CA LEU A 31 7.12 -6.50 11.59
C LEU A 31 6.06 -7.44 11.02
N ILE A 32 5.80 -7.38 9.71
CA ILE A 32 4.87 -8.30 9.02
C ILE A 32 5.41 -9.73 9.03
N LEU A 33 6.71 -9.94 8.83
CA LEU A 33 7.32 -11.26 8.91
C LEU A 33 7.18 -11.86 10.32
N ILE A 34 7.46 -11.08 11.37
CA ILE A 34 7.31 -11.52 12.76
C ILE A 34 5.83 -11.86 13.05
N PHE A 35 4.91 -11.01 12.60
CA PHE A 35 3.47 -11.24 12.78
C PHE A 35 3.01 -12.53 12.09
N ASN A 36 3.38 -12.73 10.82
CA ASN A 36 3.06 -13.95 10.09
C ASN A 36 3.67 -15.20 10.75
N PHE A 37 4.91 -15.11 11.25
CA PHE A 37 5.58 -16.22 11.92
C PHE A 37 4.88 -16.61 13.23
N GLN A 38 4.54 -15.63 14.08
CA GLN A 38 3.78 -15.85 15.31
C GLN A 38 2.40 -16.47 15.03
N PHE A 39 1.71 -15.97 13.99
CA PHE A 39 0.41 -16.51 13.59
C PHE A 39 0.52 -17.92 12.98
N SER A 40 1.62 -18.24 12.28
CA SER A 40 1.88 -19.56 11.65
C SER A 40 2.00 -20.68 12.68
N ILE A 41 2.75 -20.41 13.75
CA ILE A 41 2.92 -21.36 14.84
C ILE A 41 1.58 -21.66 15.51
N PHE A 42 0.68 -20.67 15.55
CA PHE A 42 -0.62 -20.79 16.20
C PHE A 42 -1.70 -21.41 15.31
N ASN A 43 -1.65 -21.18 13.99
CA ASN A 43 -2.63 -21.64 13.01
C ASN A 43 -1.92 -22.34 11.85
N GLN A 44 -1.94 -23.68 11.83
CA GLN A 44 -1.37 -24.57 10.80
C GLN A 44 -1.87 -24.33 9.35
N LEU A 45 -2.74 -23.35 9.12
CA LEU A 45 -3.30 -22.96 7.81
C LEU A 45 -2.32 -22.17 6.91
N LEU A 46 -1.12 -21.84 7.41
CA LEU A 46 -0.27 -20.81 6.80
C LEU A 46 0.56 -21.24 5.58
N ILE A 47 0.70 -22.56 5.31
CA ILE A 47 1.43 -23.03 4.12
C ILE A 47 0.76 -22.55 2.81
N ASN A 48 -0.57 -22.38 2.81
CA ASN A 48 -1.31 -21.88 1.64
C ASN A 48 -1.25 -20.35 1.47
N ASN A 49 -0.90 -19.59 2.52
CA ASN A 49 -0.90 -18.12 2.48
C ASN A 49 0.43 -17.53 1.98
N PHE A 50 1.54 -18.26 2.10
CA PHE A 50 2.84 -17.74 1.66
C PHE A 50 2.88 -17.47 0.15
N GLN A 51 2.29 -18.35 -0.66
CA GLN A 51 2.18 -18.15 -2.11
C GLN A 51 1.38 -16.88 -2.43
N ASN A 52 0.26 -16.65 -1.73
CA ASN A 52 -0.55 -15.45 -1.91
C ASN A 52 0.20 -14.19 -1.51
N ASN A 53 0.99 -14.21 -0.43
CA ASN A 53 1.81 -13.07 0.00
C ASN A 53 2.91 -12.74 -1.02
N VAL A 54 3.58 -13.76 -1.57
CA VAL A 54 4.57 -13.58 -2.64
C VAL A 54 3.92 -13.00 -3.89
N LEU A 55 2.78 -13.54 -4.31
CA LEU A 55 2.01 -13.01 -5.45
C LEU A 55 1.55 -11.57 -5.18
N GLY A 56 1.13 -11.26 -3.96
CA GLY A 56 0.77 -9.92 -3.54
C GLY A 56 1.93 -8.93 -3.66
N LEU A 57 3.12 -9.31 -3.19
CA LEU A 57 4.34 -8.50 -3.32
C LEU A 57 4.68 -8.25 -4.81
N LEU A 58 4.66 -9.31 -5.63
CA LEU A 58 4.98 -9.20 -7.04
C LEU A 58 3.97 -8.34 -7.79
N THR A 59 2.67 -8.47 -7.48
CA THR A 59 1.64 -7.65 -8.10
C THR A 59 1.71 -6.19 -7.67
N GLY A 60 1.99 -5.90 -6.39
CA GLY A 60 2.24 -4.54 -5.91
C GLY A 60 3.42 -3.88 -6.63
N LEU A 61 4.55 -4.59 -6.72
CA LEU A 61 5.74 -4.16 -7.47
C LEU A 61 5.45 -3.99 -8.96
N PHE A 62 4.73 -4.92 -9.58
CA PHE A 62 4.46 -4.87 -11.00
C PHE A 62 3.54 -3.70 -11.38
N LEU A 63 2.47 -3.48 -10.62
CA LEU A 63 1.50 -2.41 -10.91
C LEU A 63 2.11 -1.03 -10.67
N ILE A 64 2.60 -0.79 -9.45
CA ILE A 64 3.10 0.53 -9.05
C ILE A 64 4.51 0.77 -9.61
N GLY A 65 5.39 -0.23 -9.55
CA GLY A 65 6.72 -0.14 -10.16
C GLY A 65 6.69 -0.09 -11.68
N GLY A 66 5.74 -0.76 -12.34
CA GLY A 66 5.54 -0.65 -13.79
C GLY A 66 5.11 0.76 -14.20
N LEU A 67 4.16 1.36 -13.47
CA LEU A 67 3.77 2.76 -13.66
C LEU A 67 4.93 3.72 -13.38
N TRP A 68 5.76 3.46 -12.37
CA TRP A 68 6.96 4.24 -12.09
C TRP A 68 7.97 4.17 -13.25
N ALA A 69 8.23 2.96 -13.78
CA ALA A 69 9.14 2.75 -14.90
C ALA A 69 8.66 3.43 -16.19
N VAL A 70 7.36 3.30 -16.51
CA VAL A 70 6.75 3.94 -17.70
C VAL A 70 6.77 5.46 -17.59
N SER A 71 6.47 6.00 -16.40
CA SER A 71 6.49 7.44 -16.16
C SER A 71 7.89 8.03 -15.94
N ARG A 72 8.93 7.19 -15.87
CA ARG A 72 10.31 7.54 -15.47
C ARG A 72 10.35 8.30 -14.15
N GLY A 73 9.53 7.88 -13.18
CA GLY A 73 9.43 8.51 -11.86
C GLY A 73 8.75 9.88 -11.84
N LYS A 74 8.10 10.31 -12.93
CA LYS A 74 7.37 11.59 -12.97
C LYS A 74 5.97 11.52 -12.36
N ALA A 75 5.35 10.33 -12.36
CA ALA A 75 3.99 10.16 -11.86
C ALA A 75 3.95 9.91 -10.35
N MET A 76 4.97 9.25 -9.81
CA MET A 76 5.03 8.82 -8.42
C MET A 76 6.48 8.68 -7.95
N GLY A 77 6.70 8.74 -6.64
CA GLY A 77 8.00 8.55 -6.04
C GLY A 77 8.41 7.07 -6.05
N PHE A 78 9.72 6.80 -5.96
CA PHE A 78 10.19 5.42 -5.78
C PHE A 78 9.69 4.81 -4.46
N GLY A 79 9.54 5.64 -3.42
CA GLY A 79 8.98 5.23 -2.13
C GLY A 79 7.57 4.62 -2.22
N ASP A 80 6.74 5.08 -3.17
CA ASP A 80 5.40 4.53 -3.39
C ASP A 80 5.47 3.06 -3.87
N VAL A 81 6.49 2.73 -4.66
CA VAL A 81 6.75 1.37 -5.15
C VAL A 81 7.10 0.44 -3.99
N GLU A 82 7.92 0.92 -3.05
CA GLU A 82 8.30 0.13 -1.87
C GLU A 82 7.11 -0.09 -0.92
N ILE A 83 6.30 0.96 -0.69
CA ILE A 83 5.07 0.84 0.09
C ILE A 83 4.13 -0.19 -0.57
N ALA A 84 3.97 -0.16 -1.90
CA ALA A 84 3.14 -1.11 -2.62
C ALA A 84 3.66 -2.55 -2.50
N ALA A 85 4.98 -2.74 -2.53
CA ALA A 85 5.61 -4.05 -2.37
C ALA A 85 5.34 -4.63 -0.98
N VAL A 86 5.56 -3.84 0.08
CA VAL A 86 5.34 -4.29 1.46
C VAL A 86 3.85 -4.44 1.78
N ALA A 87 2.99 -3.56 1.26
CA ALA A 87 1.54 -3.73 1.33
C ALA A 87 1.10 -5.03 0.64
N GLY A 88 1.67 -5.36 -0.51
CA GLY A 88 1.43 -6.59 -1.24
C GLY A 88 1.88 -7.83 -0.46
N TRP A 89 3.04 -7.76 0.18
CA TRP A 89 3.52 -8.82 1.07
C TRP A 89 2.59 -9.06 2.26
N TRP A 90 2.00 -8.00 2.80
CA TRP A 90 1.13 -8.09 3.96
C TRP A 90 -0.26 -8.61 3.63
N LEU A 91 -0.88 -8.08 2.56
CA LEU A 91 -2.25 -8.39 2.17
C LEU A 91 -2.36 -9.67 1.36
N GLY A 92 -1.34 -9.96 0.56
CA GLY A 92 -1.38 -11.01 -0.44
C GLY A 92 -2.34 -10.74 -1.60
N TRP A 93 -2.35 -11.67 -2.55
CA TRP A 93 -3.32 -11.72 -3.62
C TRP A 93 -4.64 -12.34 -3.13
N PRO A 94 -5.83 -11.81 -3.52
CA PRO A 94 -6.09 -10.67 -4.40
C PRO A 94 -6.24 -9.30 -3.69
N ALA A 95 -6.10 -9.26 -2.37
CA ALA A 95 -6.43 -8.09 -1.55
C ALA A 95 -5.59 -6.84 -1.88
N ILE A 96 -4.35 -7.00 -2.35
CA ILE A 96 -3.52 -5.87 -2.81
C ILE A 96 -4.16 -5.08 -3.97
N GLY A 97 -4.89 -5.73 -4.86
CA GLY A 97 -5.59 -5.05 -5.95
C GLY A 97 -6.67 -4.11 -5.42
N VAL A 98 -7.39 -4.54 -4.38
CA VAL A 98 -8.38 -3.72 -3.68
C VAL A 98 -7.71 -2.53 -2.99
N ALA A 99 -6.57 -2.75 -2.33
CA ALA A 99 -5.82 -1.67 -1.67
C ALA A 99 -5.40 -0.58 -2.64
N ILE A 100 -4.81 -0.98 -3.78
CA ILE A 100 -4.37 -0.05 -4.83
C ILE A 100 -5.58 0.69 -5.42
N TRP A 101 -6.69 0.00 -5.67
CA TRP A 101 -7.91 0.64 -6.18
C TRP A 101 -8.45 1.70 -5.22
N ILE A 102 -8.54 1.39 -3.92
CA ILE A 102 -8.97 2.36 -2.89
C ILE A 102 -7.98 3.54 -2.82
N ALA A 103 -6.68 3.29 -2.93
CA ALA A 103 -5.66 4.33 -2.95
C ALA A 103 -5.82 5.28 -4.15
N PHE A 104 -6.07 4.75 -5.35
CA PHE A 104 -6.32 5.57 -6.54
C PHE A 104 -7.60 6.40 -6.41
N VAL A 105 -8.70 5.81 -5.95
CA VAL A 105 -9.98 6.52 -5.80
C VAL A 105 -9.87 7.62 -4.75
N SER A 106 -9.29 7.32 -3.59
CA SER A 106 -9.11 8.30 -2.51
C SER A 106 -8.12 9.41 -2.89
N GLY A 107 -7.01 9.06 -3.54
CA GLY A 107 -6.03 10.02 -4.05
C GLY A 107 -6.61 10.94 -5.13
N ALA A 108 -7.37 10.38 -6.08
CA ALA A 108 -8.06 11.15 -7.12
C ALA A 108 -9.11 12.09 -6.53
N ALA A 109 -9.93 11.63 -5.57
CA ALA A 109 -10.92 12.45 -4.89
C ALA A 109 -10.26 13.61 -4.13
N ALA A 110 -9.20 13.33 -3.36
CA ALA A 110 -8.47 14.35 -2.63
C ALA A 110 -7.78 15.36 -3.56
N GLY A 111 -7.23 14.90 -4.69
CA GLY A 111 -6.65 15.77 -5.72
C GLY A 111 -7.69 16.67 -6.37
N LEU A 112 -8.86 16.13 -6.73
CA LEU A 112 -9.97 16.90 -7.29
C LEU A 112 -10.44 17.98 -6.30
N VAL A 113 -10.60 17.63 -5.02
CA VAL A 113 -10.99 18.58 -3.97
C VAL A 113 -9.97 19.71 -3.83
N LYS A 114 -8.66 19.41 -3.85
CA LYS A 114 -7.61 20.44 -3.78
C LYS A 114 -7.61 21.37 -5.00
N ILE A 115 -7.90 20.84 -6.20
CA ILE A 115 -8.02 21.63 -7.44
C ILE A 115 -9.24 22.55 -7.36
N VAL A 116 -10.40 22.02 -6.96
CA VAL A 116 -11.65 22.79 -6.83
C VAL A 116 -11.52 23.91 -5.79
N LEU A 117 -10.81 23.64 -4.68
CA LEU A 117 -10.53 24.65 -3.65
C LEU A 117 -9.46 25.68 -4.06
N GLY A 118 -8.90 25.59 -5.28
CA GLY A 118 -7.85 26.48 -5.76
C GLY A 118 -6.50 26.34 -5.05
N LYS A 119 -6.34 25.30 -4.22
CA LYS A 119 -5.14 25.05 -3.41
C LYS A 119 -4.07 24.24 -4.16
N ALA A 120 -4.39 23.68 -5.33
CA ALA A 120 -3.47 22.94 -6.19
C ALA A 120 -3.75 23.23 -7.68
N LYS A 121 -2.69 23.18 -8.50
CA LYS A 121 -2.79 23.23 -9.96
C LYS A 121 -2.80 21.80 -10.52
N MET A 122 -3.28 21.60 -11.74
CA MET A 122 -3.26 20.27 -12.40
C MET A 122 -1.85 19.63 -12.50
N LYS A 123 -0.77 20.42 -12.36
CA LYS A 123 0.62 19.94 -12.36
C LYS A 123 1.22 19.80 -10.94
N SER A 124 0.44 20.02 -9.89
CA SER A 124 0.92 19.88 -8.52
C SER A 124 1.04 18.39 -8.18
N GLU A 125 2.25 17.96 -7.83
CA GLU A 125 2.49 16.61 -7.30
C GLU A 125 1.79 16.43 -5.95
N ILE A 126 0.99 15.39 -5.86
CA ILE A 126 0.32 14.96 -4.64
C ILE A 126 1.02 13.69 -4.16
N PRO A 127 1.48 13.64 -2.89
CA PRO A 127 2.08 12.43 -2.33
C PRO A 127 1.05 11.29 -2.33
N PHE A 128 1.39 10.17 -2.97
CA PHE A 128 0.50 9.02 -3.13
C PHE A 128 0.60 8.04 -1.95
N GLY A 129 1.73 8.04 -1.24
CA GLY A 129 2.02 7.16 -0.12
C GLY A 129 0.93 7.11 0.97
N PRO A 130 0.36 8.25 1.45
CA PRO A 130 -0.67 8.23 2.49
C PRO A 130 -1.94 7.55 2.01
N PHE A 131 -2.31 7.73 0.74
CA PHE A 131 -3.48 7.09 0.14
C PHE A 131 -3.25 5.58 -0.04
N LEU A 132 -2.02 5.18 -0.35
CA LEU A 132 -1.63 3.78 -0.47
C LEU A 132 -1.62 3.08 0.90
N VAL A 133 -1.11 3.72 1.94
CA VAL A 133 -1.20 3.24 3.32
C VAL A 133 -2.66 3.12 3.75
N PHE A 134 -3.48 4.13 3.48
CA PHE A 134 -4.91 4.12 3.78
C PHE A 134 -5.63 2.98 3.05
N GLY A 135 -5.38 2.82 1.75
CA GLY A 135 -5.92 1.71 0.95
C GLY A 135 -5.50 0.35 1.48
N THR A 136 -4.26 0.22 1.95
CA THR A 136 -3.74 -1.01 2.56
C THR A 136 -4.52 -1.38 3.81
N TRP A 137 -4.73 -0.44 4.73
CA TRP A 137 -5.53 -0.67 5.93
C TRP A 137 -7.01 -0.95 5.60
N ALA A 138 -7.58 -0.23 4.64
CA ALA A 138 -8.95 -0.47 4.20
C ALA A 138 -9.11 -1.88 3.60
N ALA A 139 -8.17 -2.33 2.77
CA ALA A 139 -8.16 -3.68 2.24
C ALA A 139 -7.87 -4.74 3.32
N PHE A 140 -7.08 -4.43 4.34
CA PHE A 140 -6.85 -5.34 5.46
C PHE A 140 -8.15 -5.62 6.23
N PHE A 141 -8.97 -4.59 6.48
CA PHE A 141 -10.23 -4.76 7.22
C PHE A 141 -11.41 -5.24 6.37
N TRP A 142 -11.50 -4.78 5.12
CA TRP A 142 -12.66 -5.03 4.24
C TRP A 142 -12.36 -5.86 3.01
N GLY A 143 -11.09 -6.16 2.71
CA GLY A 143 -10.68 -6.88 1.50
C GLY A 143 -11.35 -8.24 1.36
N GLU A 144 -11.36 -9.06 2.41
CA GLU A 144 -12.05 -10.36 2.36
C GLU A 144 -13.56 -10.24 2.13
N ARG A 145 -14.21 -9.22 2.71
CA ARG A 145 -15.64 -8.98 2.48
C ARG A 145 -15.90 -8.51 1.05
N LEU A 146 -15.05 -7.64 0.53
CA LEU A 146 -15.15 -7.15 -0.85
C LEU A 146 -14.93 -8.28 -1.84
N LEU A 147 -13.91 -9.12 -1.64
CA LEU A 147 -13.62 -10.25 -2.51
C LEU A 147 -14.75 -11.30 -2.50
N LYS A 148 -15.34 -11.57 -1.33
CA LYS A 148 -16.52 -12.44 -1.21
C LYS A 148 -17.75 -11.89 -1.97
N ILE A 149 -17.92 -10.57 -2.04
CA ILE A 149 -19.00 -9.95 -2.85
C ILE A 149 -18.74 -10.16 -4.34
N PHE A 150 -17.48 -10.17 -4.77
CA PHE A 150 -17.10 -10.38 -6.17
C PHE A 150 -16.94 -11.87 -6.57
N ASN A 151 -17.36 -12.82 -5.70
CA ASN A 151 -17.19 -14.26 -5.90
C ASN A 151 -15.73 -14.69 -6.22
N PHE A 152 -14.76 -13.99 -5.63
CA PHE A 152 -13.35 -14.40 -5.63
C PHE A 152 -13.02 -15.26 -4.41
#